data_AF-A0A329WFF6-F1
#
_entry.id   AF-A0A329WFF6-F1
#
_cell.length_a   1.000
_cell.length_b   1.000
_cell.length_c   1.000
_cell.angle_alpha   90.00
_cell.angle_beta   90.00
_cell.angle_gamma   90.00
#
_symmetry.space_group_name_H-M   'P 1'
#
loop_
_entity.id
_entity.type
_entity.pdbx_description
1 polymer ?
#
loop_
_entity_poly.entity_id
_entity_poly.type
_entity_poly.pdbx_seq_one_letter_code
_entity_poly.pdbx_strand_id
1 'polypeptide(L)'
;MLSLKHVAQLTYNTLQLYMDQRGIDLAVGPISDSDANTLTKAYGELNWEYYITEVGNRHDCFSLCIKFVISRENLQIESAPAGVALSTYDLNDKSFNIHVLENFVKDIENHPLHRKMLLYTLYATLIFMNVADGEDVRIHEPVKDKIAYYRSFGFELERCGYVMSCDIKTLTAKLKRRSKELVL
;
A
#
# COMPACT_ATOMS: atom_id res chain seq x y z
N MET A 1 -2.61 -11.77 -21.16
CA MET A 1 -2.52 -10.76 -20.08
C MET A 1 -3.26 -11.31 -18.87
N LEU A 2 -2.67 -11.27 -17.68
CA LEU A 2 -3.34 -11.74 -16.45
C LEU A 2 -4.52 -10.81 -16.10
N SER A 3 -5.56 -11.34 -15.47
CA SER A 3 -6.62 -10.49 -14.91
C SER A 3 -6.07 -9.70 -13.71
N LEU A 4 -6.63 -8.51 -13.43
CA LEU A 4 -6.19 -7.70 -12.29
C LEU A 4 -6.34 -8.44 -10.96
N LYS A 5 -7.33 -9.33 -10.83
CA LYS A 5 -7.48 -10.22 -9.66
C LYS A 5 -6.28 -11.16 -9.50
N HIS A 6 -5.78 -11.74 -10.60
CA HIS A 6 -4.58 -12.59 -10.54
C HIS A 6 -3.32 -11.77 -10.22
N VAL A 7 -3.17 -10.57 -10.80
CA VAL A 7 -2.07 -9.65 -10.49
C VAL A 7 -2.08 -9.29 -8.99
N ALA A 8 -3.25 -8.95 -8.45
CA ALA A 8 -3.43 -8.64 -7.04
C ALA A 8 -3.06 -9.84 -6.15
N GLN A 9 -3.55 -11.04 -6.47
CA GLN A 9 -3.23 -12.23 -5.69
C GLN A 9 -1.73 -12.54 -5.67
N LEU A 10 -1.06 -12.44 -6.83
CA LEU A 10 0.40 -12.61 -6.91
C LEU A 10 1.14 -11.56 -6.09
N THR A 11 0.61 -10.33 -6.07
CA THR A 11 1.14 -9.22 -5.27
C THR A 11 1.08 -9.54 -3.78
N TYR A 12 -0.08 -9.97 -3.26
CA TYR A 12 -0.20 -10.36 -1.85
C TYR A 12 0.71 -11.52 -1.50
N ASN A 13 0.75 -12.58 -2.32
CA ASN A 13 1.58 -13.75 -2.05
C ASN A 13 3.07 -13.40 -2.00
N THR A 14 3.52 -12.55 -2.92
CA THR A 14 4.93 -12.13 -3.00
C THR A 14 5.29 -11.20 -1.84
N LEU A 15 4.40 -10.28 -1.47
CA LEU A 15 4.60 -9.41 -0.32
C LEU A 15 4.58 -10.20 0.99
N GLN A 16 3.67 -11.16 1.15
CA GLN A 16 3.63 -12.05 2.31
C GLN A 16 4.94 -12.85 2.43
N LEU A 17 5.40 -13.45 1.33
CA LEU A 17 6.69 -14.16 1.30
C LEU A 17 7.86 -13.26 1.70
N TYR A 18 7.86 -12.00 1.27
CA TYR A 18 8.87 -11.02 1.67
C TYR A 18 8.87 -10.78 3.19
N MET A 19 7.68 -10.69 3.81
CA MET A 19 7.53 -10.52 5.26
C MET A 19 8.02 -11.75 6.00
N ASP A 20 7.61 -12.94 5.55
CA ASP A 20 7.94 -14.21 6.21
C ASP A 20 9.43 -14.52 6.17
N GLN A 21 10.08 -14.31 5.03
CA GLN A 21 11.53 -14.49 4.89
C GLN A 21 12.36 -13.57 5.81
N ARG A 22 11.76 -12.49 6.31
CA ARG A 22 12.39 -11.50 7.18
C ARG A 22 11.91 -11.58 8.62
N GLY A 23 11.04 -12.53 8.95
CA GLY A 23 10.44 -12.63 10.28
C GLY A 23 9.61 -11.39 10.66
N ILE A 24 9.05 -10.67 9.68
CA ILE A 24 8.20 -9.50 9.96
C ILE A 24 6.80 -9.99 10.26
N ASP A 25 6.33 -9.77 11.49
CA ASP A 25 5.05 -10.28 12.01
C ASP A 25 3.84 -9.47 11.50
N LEU A 26 3.68 -9.49 10.18
CA LEU A 26 2.59 -8.85 9.46
C LEU A 26 1.96 -9.83 8.47
N ALA A 27 0.63 -9.84 8.45
CA ALA A 27 -0.17 -10.53 7.45
C ALA A 27 -0.69 -9.50 6.44
N VAL A 28 -0.63 -9.83 5.15
CA VAL A 28 -1.07 -8.95 4.05
C VAL A 28 -2.16 -9.59 3.20
N GLY A 29 -3.12 -8.80 2.74
CA GLY A 29 -4.19 -9.27 1.88
C GLY A 29 -5.08 -8.15 1.37
N PRO A 30 -6.20 -8.47 0.70
CA PRO A 30 -7.22 -7.48 0.38
C PRO A 30 -7.95 -7.03 1.65
N ILE A 31 -8.62 -5.88 1.58
CA ILE A 31 -9.60 -5.48 2.60
C ILE A 31 -10.79 -6.44 2.54
N SER A 32 -11.09 -7.12 3.65
CA SER A 32 -12.27 -7.99 3.78
C SER A 32 -13.52 -7.22 4.20
N ASP A 33 -14.69 -7.85 4.11
CA ASP A 33 -15.95 -7.22 4.55
C ASP A 33 -15.93 -6.85 6.05
N SER A 34 -15.28 -7.65 6.91
CA SER A 34 -15.13 -7.32 8.33
C SER A 34 -14.18 -6.15 8.56
N ASP A 35 -13.14 -6.02 7.73
CA ASP A 35 -12.25 -4.85 7.76
C ASP A 35 -12.99 -3.60 7.31
N ALA A 36 -13.72 -3.68 6.18
CA ALA A 36 -14.53 -2.58 5.68
C ALA A 36 -15.53 -2.08 6.73
N ASN A 37 -16.26 -3.01 7.37
CA ASN A 37 -17.18 -2.70 8.47
C ASN A 37 -16.50 -2.08 9.69
N THR A 38 -15.23 -2.39 9.93
CA THR A 38 -14.45 -1.77 11.00
C THR A 38 -14.05 -0.35 10.61
N LEU A 39 -13.52 -0.17 9.40
CA LEU A 39 -13.07 1.11 8.87
C LEU A 39 -14.19 2.16 8.81
N THR A 40 -15.41 1.77 8.42
CA THR A 40 -16.56 2.68 8.31
C THR A 40 -17.13 3.13 9.65
N LYS A 41 -16.77 2.49 10.77
CA LYS A 41 -17.24 2.84 12.12
C LYS A 41 -16.34 3.87 12.83
N ALA A 42 -15.74 4.79 12.07
CA ALA A 42 -14.79 5.79 12.57
C ALA A 42 -13.53 5.20 13.26
N TYR A 43 -13.03 4.08 12.74
CA TYR A 43 -11.77 3.46 13.22
C TYR A 43 -10.53 4.29 12.85
N GLY A 44 -10.60 5.04 11.74
CA GLY A 44 -9.53 5.90 11.25
C GLY A 44 -9.87 7.39 11.29
N GLU A 45 -8.89 8.21 10.96
CA GLU A 45 -9.06 9.66 10.78
C GLU A 45 -9.60 10.02 9.38
N LEU A 46 -9.48 9.10 8.42
CA LEU A 46 -9.94 9.30 7.05
C LEU A 46 -11.40 8.86 6.88
N ASN A 47 -12.10 9.48 5.92
CA ASN A 47 -13.46 9.09 5.55
C ASN A 47 -13.46 7.78 4.74
N TRP A 48 -13.27 6.66 5.44
CA TRP A 48 -13.21 5.34 4.83
C TRP A 48 -14.52 4.90 4.17
N GLU A 49 -15.67 5.38 4.65
CA GLU A 49 -16.96 5.12 4.01
C GLU A 49 -16.98 5.63 2.57
N TYR A 50 -16.51 6.87 2.36
CA TYR A 50 -16.37 7.44 1.02
C TYR A 50 -15.42 6.61 0.14
N TYR A 51 -14.19 6.33 0.60
CA TYR A 51 -13.20 5.63 -0.23
C TYR A 51 -13.59 4.18 -0.54
N ILE A 52 -14.19 3.46 0.40
CA ILE A 52 -14.69 2.10 0.15
C ILE A 52 -15.81 2.15 -0.91
N THR A 53 -16.70 3.13 -0.82
CA THR A 53 -17.82 3.28 -1.77
C THR A 53 -17.33 3.65 -3.17
N GLU A 54 -16.49 4.68 -3.29
CA GLU A 54 -16.08 5.27 -4.57
C GLU A 54 -14.89 4.56 -5.24
N VAL A 55 -13.98 3.99 -4.44
CA VAL A 55 -12.77 3.33 -4.94
C VAL A 55 -12.86 1.82 -4.76
N GLY A 56 -13.23 1.37 -3.56
CA GLY A 56 -13.27 -0.05 -3.19
C GLY A 56 -14.14 -0.91 -4.12
N ASN A 57 -15.26 -0.38 -4.59
CA ASN A 57 -16.20 -1.08 -5.47
C ASN A 57 -15.82 -1.11 -6.95
N ARG A 58 -14.73 -0.42 -7.34
CA ARG A 58 -14.33 -0.38 -8.76
C ARG A 58 -13.70 -1.70 -9.19
N HIS A 59 -13.91 -2.07 -10.45
CA HIS A 59 -13.37 -3.30 -11.02
C HIS A 59 -11.83 -3.27 -11.20
N ASP A 60 -11.24 -2.08 -11.23
CA ASP A 60 -9.81 -1.81 -11.36
C ASP A 60 -9.14 -1.54 -10.00
N CYS A 61 -9.85 -1.75 -8.90
CA CYS A 61 -9.37 -1.53 -7.55
C CYS A 61 -8.32 -2.58 -7.14
N PHE A 62 -7.27 -2.09 -6.48
CA PHE A 62 -6.37 -2.89 -5.65
C PHE A 62 -6.43 -2.35 -4.22
N SER A 63 -6.83 -3.21 -3.28
CA SER A 63 -6.85 -2.89 -1.86
C SER A 63 -5.70 -3.58 -1.14
N LEU A 64 -5.13 -2.95 -0.13
CA LEU A 64 -4.09 -3.56 0.71
C LEU A 64 -4.50 -3.39 2.17
N CYS A 65 -4.70 -4.50 2.85
CA CYS A 65 -4.92 -4.58 4.29
C CYS A 65 -3.70 -5.28 4.92
N ILE A 66 -3.14 -4.66 5.97
CA ILE A 66 -2.04 -5.22 6.74
C ILE A 66 -2.49 -5.37 8.19
N LYS A 67 -2.31 -6.57 8.74
CA LYS A 67 -2.67 -6.93 10.13
C LYS A 67 -1.46 -7.44 10.89
N PHE A 68 -1.48 -7.28 12.21
CA PHE A 68 -0.42 -7.80 13.07
C PHE A 68 -0.56 -9.30 13.29
N VAL A 69 0.56 -10.03 13.21
CA VAL A 69 0.60 -11.46 13.55
C VAL A 69 1.00 -11.57 15.03
N ILE A 70 0.03 -11.87 15.89
CA ILE A 70 0.24 -12.00 17.33
C ILE A 70 1.07 -13.25 17.66
N SER A 71 0.82 -14.35 16.94
CA SER A 71 1.57 -15.60 17.09
C SER A 71 1.63 -16.34 15.77
N ARG A 72 2.84 -16.64 15.29
CA ARG A 72 3.07 -17.50 14.12
C ARG A 72 2.76 -18.97 14.39
N GLU A 73 3.07 -19.44 15.59
CA GLU A 73 2.87 -20.84 15.99
C GLU A 73 1.38 -21.21 15.97
N ASN A 74 0.53 -20.31 16.49
CA ASN A 74 -0.90 -20.53 16.59
C ASN A 74 -1.70 -19.92 15.42
N LEU A 75 -1.00 -19.37 14.41
CA LEU A 75 -1.59 -18.63 13.28
C LEU A 75 -2.57 -17.53 13.75
N GLN A 76 -2.26 -16.89 14.87
CA GLN A 76 -3.11 -15.87 15.47
C GLN A 76 -2.80 -14.51 14.85
N ILE A 77 -3.80 -13.94 14.19
CA ILE A 77 -3.72 -12.62 13.53
C ILE A 77 -4.71 -11.70 14.22
N GLU A 78 -4.30 -10.46 14.47
CA GLU A 78 -5.19 -9.43 15.03
C GLU A 78 -6.37 -9.19 14.09
N SER A 79 -7.58 -9.08 14.65
CA SER A 79 -8.78 -8.88 13.82
C SER A 79 -8.78 -7.51 13.16
N ALA A 80 -8.33 -6.48 13.88
CA ALA A 80 -8.30 -5.10 13.44
C ALA A 80 -7.13 -4.84 12.46
N PRO A 81 -7.34 -4.03 11.41
CA PRO A 81 -6.25 -3.60 10.54
C PRO A 81 -5.22 -2.75 11.29
N ALA A 82 -3.94 -3.04 11.07
CA ALA A 82 -2.83 -2.20 11.50
C ALA A 82 -2.56 -1.07 10.48
N GLY A 83 -2.87 -1.30 9.20
CA GLY A 83 -2.82 -0.27 8.17
C GLY A 83 -3.49 -0.72 6.88
N VAL A 84 -4.01 0.25 6.12
CA VAL A 84 -4.83 -0.02 4.93
C VAL A 84 -4.50 0.98 3.82
N ALA A 85 -4.56 0.54 2.56
CA ALA A 85 -4.49 1.40 1.38
C ALA A 85 -5.51 0.98 0.31
N LEU A 86 -6.02 1.95 -0.45
CA LEU A 86 -6.85 1.74 -1.64
C LEU A 86 -6.21 2.42 -2.84
N SER A 87 -6.22 1.71 -3.96
CA SER A 87 -5.60 2.14 -5.21
C SER A 87 -6.39 1.63 -6.40
N THR A 88 -6.17 2.20 -7.58
CA THR A 88 -6.69 1.68 -8.85
C THR A 88 -5.58 1.51 -9.86
N TYR A 89 -5.75 0.60 -10.82
CA TYR A 89 -4.84 0.46 -11.94
C TYR A 89 -5.53 0.82 -13.26
N ASP A 90 -5.06 1.89 -13.90
CA ASP A 90 -5.54 2.28 -15.22
C ASP A 90 -4.76 1.51 -16.29
N LEU A 91 -5.47 0.69 -17.06
CA LEU A 91 -4.88 -0.14 -18.13
C LEU A 91 -4.41 0.69 -19.33
N ASN A 92 -5.07 1.81 -19.64
CA ASN A 92 -4.75 2.64 -20.80
C ASN A 92 -3.51 3.48 -20.52
N ASP A 93 -3.48 4.11 -19.34
CA ASP A 93 -2.35 4.91 -18.87
C ASP A 93 -1.22 4.04 -18.31
N LYS A 94 -1.45 2.74 -18.13
CA LYS A 94 -0.56 1.80 -17.41
C LYS A 94 -0.09 2.36 -16.07
N SER A 95 -1.01 2.99 -15.34
CA SER A 95 -0.67 3.74 -14.13
C SER A 95 -1.32 3.15 -12.88
N PHE A 96 -0.56 3.06 -11.79
CA PHE A 96 -1.06 2.67 -10.48
C PHE A 96 -1.33 3.92 -9.63
N ASN A 97 -2.58 4.09 -9.25
CA ASN A 97 -3.10 5.30 -8.64
C ASN A 97 -3.43 5.04 -7.17
N ILE A 98 -2.60 5.56 -6.27
CA ILE A 98 -2.81 5.49 -4.82
C ILE A 98 -3.76 6.63 -4.43
N HIS A 99 -4.96 6.26 -3.97
CA HIS A 99 -6.01 7.21 -3.59
C HIS A 99 -6.01 7.52 -2.10
N VAL A 100 -5.77 6.49 -1.28
CA VAL A 100 -5.76 6.65 0.17
C VAL A 100 -4.89 5.58 0.82
N LEU A 101 -4.23 5.95 1.92
CA LEU A 101 -3.61 5.01 2.84
C LEU A 101 -3.61 5.58 4.26
N GLU A 102 -3.75 4.71 5.25
CA GLU A 102 -3.67 5.07 6.67
C GLU A 102 -2.86 4.03 7.45
N ASN A 103 -2.06 4.53 8.39
CA ASN A 103 -1.36 3.73 9.38
C ASN A 103 -2.07 3.92 10.73
N PHE A 104 -2.65 2.85 11.26
CA PHE A 104 -3.34 2.89 12.55
C PHE A 104 -2.39 2.72 13.74
N VAL A 105 -1.14 2.31 13.48
CA VAL A 105 -0.13 2.11 14.52
C VAL A 105 0.75 3.34 14.70
N LYS A 106 0.22 4.30 15.45
CA LYS A 106 0.88 5.59 15.73
C LYS A 106 1.75 5.57 16.98
N ASP A 107 1.31 4.90 18.03
CA ASP A 107 1.91 5.04 19.37
C ASP A 107 2.69 3.80 19.86
N ILE A 108 2.78 2.75 19.05
CA ILE A 108 3.50 1.51 19.39
C ILE A 108 4.80 1.45 18.59
N GLU A 109 5.89 1.99 19.15
CA GLU A 109 7.17 2.12 18.44
C GLU A 109 7.74 0.79 17.95
N ASN A 110 7.58 -0.27 18.74
CA ASN A 110 8.09 -1.61 18.42
C ASN A 110 7.21 -2.38 17.44
N HIS A 111 6.04 -1.86 17.07
CA HIS A 111 5.18 -2.55 16.13
C HIS A 111 5.81 -2.57 14.72
N PRO A 112 5.82 -3.72 14.02
CA PRO A 112 6.55 -3.85 12.75
C PRO A 112 6.10 -2.86 11.67
N LEU A 113 4.83 -2.45 11.68
CA LEU A 113 4.24 -1.47 10.75
C LEU A 113 4.46 0.01 11.15
N HIS A 114 4.98 0.31 12.34
CA HIS A 114 5.12 1.69 12.81
C HIS A 114 5.89 2.55 11.79
N ARG A 115 5.24 3.62 11.30
CA ARG A 115 5.75 4.54 10.25
C ARG A 115 6.11 3.89 8.90
N LYS A 116 5.77 2.62 8.66
CA LYS A 116 6.14 1.87 7.44
C LYS A 116 4.98 1.62 6.47
N MET A 117 3.75 2.06 6.77
CA MET A 117 2.60 1.81 5.88
C MET A 117 2.85 2.24 4.43
N LEU A 118 3.26 3.50 4.19
CA LEU A 118 3.60 3.95 2.83
C LEU A 118 4.67 3.06 2.19
N LEU A 119 5.72 2.70 2.94
CA LEU A 119 6.82 1.90 2.40
C LEU A 119 6.32 0.53 1.90
N TYR A 120 5.47 -0.14 2.67
CA TYR A 120 4.90 -1.43 2.26
C TYR A 120 3.85 -1.28 1.16
N THR A 121 3.08 -0.18 1.13
CA THR A 121 2.25 0.16 -0.03
C THR A 121 3.10 0.29 -1.29
N LEU A 122 4.24 0.99 -1.23
CA LEU A 122 5.14 1.14 -2.38
C LEU A 122 5.79 -0.19 -2.80
N TYR A 123 6.11 -1.09 -1.87
CA TYR A 123 6.55 -2.44 -2.22
C TYR A 123 5.45 -3.25 -2.92
N ALA A 124 4.21 -3.19 -2.42
CA ALA A 124 3.06 -3.80 -3.10
C ALA A 124 2.89 -3.22 -4.51
N THR A 125 2.97 -1.90 -4.67
CA THR A 125 2.91 -1.22 -5.97
C THR A 125 4.03 -1.69 -6.90
N LEU A 126 5.27 -1.81 -6.45
CA LEU A 126 6.36 -2.31 -7.30
C LEU A 126 6.09 -3.73 -7.80
N ILE A 127 5.64 -4.61 -6.92
CA ILE A 127 5.32 -6.01 -7.30
C ILE A 127 4.16 -6.02 -8.30
N PHE A 128 3.09 -5.29 -8.00
CA PHE A 128 1.92 -5.19 -8.88
C PHE A 128 2.33 -4.69 -10.27
N MET A 129 3.05 -3.57 -10.33
CA MET A 129 3.47 -2.93 -11.57
C MET A 129 4.41 -3.79 -12.40
N ASN A 130 5.28 -4.59 -11.75
CA ASN A 130 6.13 -5.53 -12.45
C ASN A 130 5.32 -6.65 -13.14
N VAL A 131 4.30 -7.17 -12.47
CA VAL A 131 3.44 -8.23 -13.02
C VAL A 131 2.47 -7.69 -14.08
N ALA A 132 2.01 -6.44 -13.92
CA ALA A 132 1.08 -5.77 -14.83
C ALA A 132 1.75 -5.08 -16.04
N ASP A 133 3.09 -5.04 -16.08
CA ASP A 133 3.87 -4.25 -17.04
C ASP A 133 3.46 -2.76 -17.05
N GLY A 134 3.33 -2.20 -15.84
CA GLY A 134 2.95 -0.80 -15.63
C GLY A 134 4.12 0.17 -15.72
N GLU A 135 3.82 1.44 -15.97
CA GLU A 135 4.82 2.47 -16.28
C GLU A 135 4.94 3.55 -15.20
N ASP A 136 3.81 4.02 -14.66
CA ASP A 136 3.77 5.17 -13.73
C ASP A 136 3.03 4.86 -12.43
N VAL A 137 3.51 5.44 -11.32
CA VAL A 137 2.83 5.43 -10.03
C VAL A 137 2.41 6.85 -9.68
N ARG A 138 1.14 7.02 -9.28
CA ARG A 138 0.54 8.31 -8.93
C ARG A 138 0.03 8.28 -7.49
N ILE A 139 0.28 9.34 -6.74
CA ILE A 139 -0.35 9.62 -5.44
C ILE A 139 -1.32 10.78 -5.66
N HIS A 140 -2.61 10.52 -5.47
CA HIS A 140 -3.66 11.53 -5.56
C HIS A 140 -3.79 12.27 -4.23
N GLU A 141 -4.03 13.57 -4.32
CA GLU A 141 -4.23 14.49 -3.19
C GLU A 141 -3.18 14.31 -2.07
N PRO A 142 -1.88 14.44 -2.39
CA PRO A 142 -0.81 14.19 -1.42
C PRO A 142 -0.95 15.10 -0.20
N VAL A 143 -0.78 14.52 0.99
CA VAL A 143 -0.75 15.30 2.24
C VAL A 143 0.39 16.31 2.16
N LYS A 144 0.08 17.61 2.27
CA LYS A 144 1.01 18.72 2.05
C LYS A 144 2.33 18.56 2.81
N ASP A 145 2.26 18.22 4.09
CA ASP A 145 3.43 18.08 4.95
C ASP A 145 4.25 16.80 4.68
N LYS A 146 3.74 15.91 3.82
CA LYS A 146 4.42 14.68 3.40
C LYS A 146 5.02 14.78 1.99
N ILE A 147 4.83 15.89 1.27
CA ILE A 147 5.37 16.08 -0.09
C ILE A 147 6.89 15.85 -0.14
N ALA A 148 7.65 16.40 0.82
CA ALA A 148 9.09 16.19 0.88
C ALA A 148 9.46 14.70 1.10
N TYR A 149 8.65 13.98 1.87
CA TYR A 149 8.82 12.56 2.08
C TYR A 149 8.53 11.76 0.80
N TYR A 150 7.47 12.08 0.06
CA TYR A 150 7.17 11.46 -1.24
C TYR A 150 8.29 11.73 -2.25
N ARG A 151 8.81 12.96 -2.33
CA ARG A 151 9.97 13.31 -3.17
C ARG A 151 11.21 12.45 -2.90
N SER A 152 11.40 12.00 -1.65
CA SER A 152 12.52 11.11 -1.31
C SER A 152 12.46 9.75 -2.02
N PHE A 153 11.27 9.34 -2.50
CA PHE A 153 11.07 8.14 -3.33
C PHE A 153 11.08 8.42 -4.84
N GLY A 154 11.29 9.68 -5.24
CA GLY A 154 11.33 10.09 -6.65
C GLY A 154 10.03 10.65 -7.19
N PHE A 155 9.01 10.85 -6.36
CA PHE A 155 7.77 11.48 -6.79
C PHE A 155 7.94 12.98 -7.03
N GLU A 156 7.32 13.48 -8.10
CA GLU A 156 7.28 14.90 -8.44
C GLU A 156 5.84 15.39 -8.51
N LEU A 157 5.59 16.65 -8.13
CA LEU A 157 4.26 17.23 -8.18
C LEU A 157 3.94 17.61 -9.63
N GLU A 158 2.82 17.11 -10.14
CA GLU A 158 2.36 17.44 -11.49
C GLU A 158 1.83 18.87 -11.58
N ARG A 159 1.66 19.36 -12.81
CA ARG A 159 1.18 20.73 -13.08
C ARG A 159 -0.20 21.02 -12.49
N CYS A 160 -1.03 20.00 -12.31
CA CYS A 160 -2.35 20.11 -11.70
C CYS A 160 -2.30 20.46 -10.20
N GLY A 161 -1.16 20.23 -9.53
CA GLY A 161 -0.93 20.62 -8.14
C GLY A 161 -1.54 19.68 -7.08
N TYR A 162 -2.28 18.65 -7.48
CA TYR A 162 -2.91 17.68 -6.57
C TYR A 162 -2.57 16.22 -6.90
N VAL A 163 -1.67 15.95 -7.85
CA VAL A 163 -1.14 14.61 -8.14
C VAL A 163 0.37 14.66 -8.05
N MET A 164 0.97 13.65 -7.42
CA MET A 164 2.39 13.39 -7.55
C MET A 164 2.64 12.10 -8.32
N SER A 165 3.56 12.11 -9.29
CA SER A 165 3.88 10.94 -10.10
C SER A 165 5.36 10.56 -10.04
N CYS A 166 5.64 9.28 -10.27
CA CYS A 166 6.97 8.72 -10.36
C CYS A 166 6.96 7.56 -11.35
N ASP A 167 7.89 7.54 -12.31
CA ASP A 167 8.05 6.41 -13.19
C ASP A 167 8.59 5.19 -12.42
N ILE A 168 8.22 3.99 -12.89
CA ILE A 168 8.53 2.75 -12.19
C ILE A 168 10.03 2.49 -12.05
N LYS A 169 10.86 2.96 -12.99
CA LYS A 169 12.32 2.76 -12.97
C LYS A 169 12.95 3.60 -11.87
N THR A 170 12.56 4.87 -11.77
CA THR A 170 13.00 5.79 -10.72
C THR A 170 12.57 5.29 -9.34
N LEU A 171 11.29 4.92 -9.17
CA LEU A 171 10.77 4.40 -7.89
C LEU A 171 11.55 3.15 -7.46
N THR A 172 11.78 2.21 -8.39
CA THR A 172 12.55 0.98 -8.13
C THR A 172 13.98 1.30 -7.69
N ALA A 173 14.67 2.23 -8.36
CA ALA A 173 16.02 2.61 -8.01
C ALA A 173 16.11 3.25 -6.61
N LYS A 174 15.17 4.13 -6.26
CA LYS A 174 15.11 4.78 -4.95
C LYS A 174 14.84 3.80 -3.82
N LEU A 175 13.93 2.85 -4.02
CA LEU A 175 13.61 1.82 -3.03
C LEU A 175 14.74 0.81 -2.83
N LYS A 176 15.41 0.39 -3.91
CA LYS A 176 16.62 -0.46 -3.82
C LYS A 176 17.77 0.19 -3.06
N ARG A 177 17.91 1.52 -3.16
CA ARG A 177 18.93 2.24 -2.41
C ARG A 177 18.59 2.28 -0.91
N ARG A 178 17.35 2.63 -0.57
CA ARG A 178 16.86 2.64 0.82
C ARG A 178 16.96 1.27 1.50
N SER A 179 16.66 0.18 0.78
CA SER A 179 16.73 -1.16 1.37
C SER A 179 18.16 -1.56 1.73
N LYS A 180 19.18 -1.08 1.00
CA LYS A 180 20.59 -1.28 1.37
C LYS A 180 21.02 -0.44 2.57
N GLU A 181 20.47 0.76 2.71
CA GLU A 181 20.74 1.67 3.85
C GLU A 181 20.11 1.17 5.15
N LEU A 182 19.04 0.36 5.08
CA LEU A 182 18.34 -0.23 6.23
C LEU A 182 18.91 -1.59 6.70
N VAL A 183 19.96 -2.11 6.05
CA VAL A 183 20.64 -3.38 6.40
C VAL A 183 21.94 -3.10 7.18
N LEU A 184 21.92 -2.09 8.06
CA LEU A 184 23.00 -1.78 9.02
C LEU A 184 22.51 -1.99 10.45
#